data_AF-A0A973EWQ2-F1
#
_entry.id   AF-A0A973EWQ2-F1
#
_cell.length_a   1.000
_cell.length_b   1.000
_cell.length_c   1.000
_cell.angle_alpha   90.00
_cell.angle_beta   90.00
_cell.angle_gamma   90.00
#
_symmetry.space_group_name_H-M   'P 1'
#
loop_
_entity.id
_entity.type
_entity.pdbx_description
1 polymer ?
#
loop_
_entity_poly.entity_id
_entity_poly.type
_entity_poly.pdbx_seq_one_letter_code
_entity_poly.pdbx_strand_id
1 'polypeptide(L)'
;MKRKIFLTLLLFSALLFTASVAMFISGNTRYAGIFLIGGFVALSTGVRGFNKLKGFSYTLWIFTAVTVSMFYPQYLISIGGFRLSRLITPLLQLIMFGMGSQMSFNDFAGIIKMPKGVIIGVVAQFTIMPLVALGIANIFDFPAEIAAGIILIGCVPSGLASNVMSFLARANVPLA
;
A
#
# COMPACT_ATOMS: atom_id res chain seq x y z
N MET A 1 21.21 -19.34 -13.56
CA MET A 1 20.59 -20.06 -12.43
C MET A 1 19.53 -19.24 -11.69
N LYS A 2 19.82 -18.02 -11.20
CA LYS A 2 18.86 -17.17 -10.46
C LYS A 2 17.53 -16.89 -11.20
N ARG A 3 17.56 -16.62 -12.51
CA ARG A 3 16.36 -16.34 -13.33
C ARG A 3 15.39 -17.53 -13.44
N LYS A 4 15.89 -18.78 -13.45
CA LYS A 4 15.03 -19.98 -13.47
C LYS A 4 14.26 -20.13 -12.16
N ILE A 5 14.91 -19.83 -11.01
CA ILE A 5 14.30 -19.88 -9.67
C ILE A 5 13.14 -18.89 -9.54
N PHE A 6 13.32 -17.64 -10.01
CA PHE A 6 12.24 -16.66 -9.97
C PHE A 6 11.08 -17.00 -10.91
N LEU A 7 11.37 -17.62 -12.06
CA LEU A 7 10.35 -18.05 -13.01
C LEU A 7 9.56 -19.25 -12.49
N THR A 8 10.23 -20.21 -11.81
CA THR A 8 9.54 -21.29 -11.08
C THR A 8 8.69 -20.77 -9.93
N LEU A 9 9.13 -19.73 -9.21
CA LEU A 9 8.33 -19.09 -8.15
C LEU A 9 7.06 -18.42 -8.70
N LEU A 10 7.13 -17.81 -9.89
CA LEU A 10 5.96 -17.23 -10.56
C LEU A 10 4.97 -18.30 -11.07
N LEU A 11 5.49 -19.41 -11.61
CA LEU A 11 4.63 -20.53 -12.00
C LEU A 11 3.98 -21.18 -10.78
N PHE A 12 4.72 -21.28 -9.68
CA PHE A 12 4.21 -21.78 -8.41
C PHE A 12 3.15 -20.86 -7.81
N SER A 13 3.32 -19.53 -7.87
CA SER A 13 2.28 -18.61 -7.40
C SER A 13 0.99 -18.72 -8.21
N ALA A 14 1.08 -18.89 -9.53
CA ALA A 14 -0.09 -19.11 -10.39
C ALA A 14 -0.85 -20.40 -10.00
N LEU A 15 -0.13 -21.48 -9.69
CA LEU A 15 -0.72 -22.73 -9.20
C LEU A 15 -1.38 -22.56 -7.83
N LEU A 16 -0.79 -21.78 -6.92
CA LEU A 16 -1.38 -21.50 -5.61
C LEU A 16 -2.65 -20.62 -5.71
N PHE A 17 -2.70 -19.68 -6.65
CA PHE A 17 -3.92 -18.89 -6.89
C PHE A 17 -5.05 -19.76 -7.45
N THR A 18 -4.78 -20.65 -8.41
CA THR A 18 -5.81 -21.56 -8.92
C THR A 18 -6.28 -22.54 -7.85
N ALA A 19 -5.37 -23.06 -7.02
CA ALA A 19 -5.71 -23.88 -5.86
C ALA A 19 -6.56 -23.12 -4.83
N SER A 20 -6.26 -21.84 -4.58
CA SER A 20 -7.06 -20.99 -3.68
C SER A 20 -8.48 -20.80 -4.20
N VAL A 21 -8.65 -20.51 -5.50
CA VAL A 21 -9.97 -20.36 -6.13
C VAL A 21 -10.76 -21.67 -6.07
N ALA A 22 -10.12 -22.81 -6.36
CA ALA A 22 -10.77 -24.12 -6.29
C ALA A 22 -11.24 -24.44 -4.86
N MET A 23 -10.42 -24.14 -3.84
CA MET A 23 -10.78 -24.34 -2.43
C MET A 23 -11.88 -23.38 -1.94
N PHE A 24 -11.90 -22.14 -2.47
CA PHE A 24 -12.96 -21.18 -2.18
C PHE A 24 -14.32 -21.66 -2.73
N ILE A 25 -14.34 -22.16 -3.96
CA ILE A 25 -15.55 -22.74 -4.59
C ILE A 25 -16.00 -24.01 -3.83
N SER A 26 -15.06 -24.77 -3.28
CA SER A 26 -15.34 -26.00 -2.50
C SER A 26 -15.84 -25.72 -1.07
N GLY A 27 -16.07 -24.45 -0.70
CA GLY A 27 -16.59 -24.04 0.61
C GLY A 27 -15.56 -24.07 1.74
N ASN A 28 -14.29 -24.42 1.46
CA ASN A 28 -13.26 -24.56 2.48
C ASN A 28 -12.41 -23.29 2.63
N THR A 29 -13.04 -22.25 3.16
CA THR A 29 -12.49 -20.88 3.26
C THR A 29 -11.19 -20.79 4.05
N ARG A 30 -10.98 -21.63 5.07
CA ARG A 30 -9.76 -21.63 5.89
C ARG A 30 -8.52 -22.09 5.12
N TYR A 31 -8.65 -23.09 4.24
CA TYR A 31 -7.53 -23.55 3.43
C TYR A 31 -7.31 -22.63 2.22
N ALA A 32 -8.38 -22.07 1.65
CA ALA A 32 -8.29 -21.06 0.60
C ALA A 32 -7.43 -19.86 1.02
N GLY A 33 -7.53 -19.42 2.28
CA GLY A 33 -6.70 -18.37 2.87
C GLY A 33 -5.20 -18.70 2.89
N ILE A 34 -4.81 -19.92 3.31
CA ILE A 34 -3.40 -20.34 3.33
C ILE A 34 -2.80 -20.31 1.91
N PHE A 35 -3.53 -20.85 0.93
CA PHE A 35 -3.08 -20.88 -0.46
C PHE A 35 -3.00 -19.47 -1.06
N LEU A 36 -3.93 -18.58 -0.72
CA LEU A 36 -3.93 -17.20 -1.19
C LEU A 36 -2.73 -16.42 -0.65
N ILE A 37 -2.44 -16.56 0.65
CA ILE A 37 -1.27 -15.94 1.29
C ILE A 37 0.02 -16.48 0.66
N GLY A 38 0.14 -17.81 0.51
CA GLY A 38 1.28 -18.43 -0.16
C GLY A 38 1.45 -17.94 -1.59
N GLY A 39 0.36 -17.76 -2.33
CA GLY A 39 0.33 -17.21 -3.68
C GLY A 39 0.89 -15.79 -3.74
N PHE A 40 0.43 -14.90 -2.86
CA PHE A 40 0.95 -13.53 -2.79
C PHE A 40 2.41 -13.45 -2.33
N VAL A 41 2.85 -14.29 -1.39
CA VAL A 41 4.26 -14.37 -0.96
C VAL A 41 5.16 -14.84 -2.13
N ALA A 42 4.76 -15.91 -2.81
CA ALA A 42 5.50 -16.45 -3.95
C ALA A 42 5.53 -15.46 -5.13
N LEU A 43 4.42 -14.76 -5.38
CA LEU A 43 4.34 -13.71 -6.40
C LEU A 43 5.23 -12.53 -6.05
N SER A 44 5.16 -12.02 -4.81
CA SER A 44 5.95 -10.88 -4.36
C SER A 44 7.46 -11.14 -4.44
N THR A 45 7.89 -12.34 -4.05
CA THR A 45 9.30 -12.75 -4.13
C THR A 45 9.73 -13.09 -5.56
N GLY A 46 8.86 -13.71 -6.37
CA GLY A 46 9.11 -14.02 -7.78
C GLY A 46 9.35 -12.79 -8.65
N VAL A 47 8.54 -11.75 -8.45
CA VAL A 47 8.59 -10.46 -9.17
C VAL A 47 9.93 -9.73 -8.95
N ARG A 48 10.60 -9.93 -7.80
CA ARG A 48 11.94 -9.36 -7.53
C ARG A 48 13.02 -9.87 -8.49
N GLY A 49 12.81 -10.99 -9.18
CA GLY A 49 13.76 -11.54 -10.15
C GLY A 49 13.95 -10.72 -11.42
N PHE A 50 12.98 -9.86 -11.76
CA PHE A 50 12.92 -9.17 -13.04
C PHE A 50 13.15 -7.67 -12.87
N ASN A 51 14.16 -7.12 -13.54
CA ASN A 51 14.54 -5.70 -13.40
C ASN A 51 13.38 -4.72 -13.67
N LYS A 52 12.46 -5.06 -14.57
CA LYS A 52 11.26 -4.25 -14.86
C LYS A 52 10.19 -4.31 -13.77
N LEU A 53 10.08 -5.42 -13.05
CA LEU A 53 8.99 -5.68 -12.13
C LEU A 53 9.36 -5.53 -10.65
N LYS A 54 10.65 -5.44 -10.32
CA LYS A 54 11.17 -5.31 -8.93
C LYS A 54 10.44 -4.28 -8.07
N GLY A 55 10.06 -3.12 -8.63
CA GLY A 55 9.35 -2.06 -7.92
C GLY A 55 7.99 -2.49 -7.35
N PHE A 56 7.29 -3.41 -8.02
CA PHE A 56 5.97 -3.87 -7.59
C PHE A 56 6.00 -4.83 -6.40
N SER A 57 7.18 -5.35 -6.02
CA SER A 57 7.29 -6.29 -4.90
C SER A 57 6.78 -5.68 -3.59
N TYR A 58 7.01 -4.39 -3.34
CA TYR A 58 6.48 -3.72 -2.16
C TYR A 58 4.95 -3.74 -2.12
N THR A 59 4.30 -3.35 -3.23
CA THR A 59 2.84 -3.39 -3.37
C THR A 59 2.29 -4.81 -3.19
N LEU A 60 2.97 -5.82 -3.72
CA LEU A 60 2.55 -7.22 -3.56
C LEU A 60 2.66 -7.72 -2.13
N TRP A 61 3.64 -7.24 -1.35
CA TRP A 61 3.70 -7.53 0.09
C TRP A 61 2.54 -6.90 0.88
N ILE A 62 2.03 -5.74 0.45
CA ILE A 62 0.83 -5.14 1.04
C ILE A 62 -0.37 -6.07 0.84
N PHE A 63 -0.57 -6.62 -0.36
CA PHE A 63 -1.63 -7.60 -0.61
C PHE A 63 -1.50 -8.86 0.25
N THR A 64 -0.28 -9.35 0.47
CA THR A 64 -0.03 -10.45 1.42
C THR A 64 -0.53 -10.07 2.81
N ALA A 65 -0.13 -8.90 3.33
CA ALA A 65 -0.49 -8.46 4.68
C ALA A 65 -2.02 -8.28 4.83
N VAL A 66 -2.69 -7.70 3.82
CA VAL A 66 -4.16 -7.56 3.80
C VAL A 66 -4.84 -8.93 3.82
N THR A 67 -4.35 -9.88 3.01
CA THR A 67 -4.90 -11.24 2.97
C THR A 67 -4.73 -11.96 4.31
N VAL A 68 -3.56 -11.85 4.95
CA VAL A 68 -3.32 -12.39 6.29
C VAL A 68 -4.29 -11.78 7.31
N SER A 69 -4.48 -10.45 7.26
CA SER A 69 -5.41 -9.74 8.15
C SER A 69 -6.86 -10.19 7.97
N MET A 70 -7.28 -10.45 6.73
CA MET A 70 -8.65 -10.84 6.42
C MET A 70 -8.97 -12.29 6.84
N PHE A 71 -8.04 -13.23 6.65
CA PHE A 71 -8.28 -14.65 6.96
C PHE A 71 -7.85 -15.06 8.38
N TYR A 72 -6.90 -14.36 8.99
CA TYR A 72 -6.38 -14.68 10.32
C TYR A 72 -6.30 -13.43 11.24
N PRO A 73 -7.41 -12.70 11.44
CA PRO A 73 -7.43 -11.49 12.27
C PRO A 73 -7.06 -11.76 13.74
N GLN A 74 -7.30 -12.98 14.24
CA GLN A 74 -7.02 -13.37 15.63
C GLN A 74 -5.55 -13.18 16.04
N TYR A 75 -4.60 -13.33 15.10
CA TYR A 75 -3.18 -13.13 15.39
C TYR A 75 -2.77 -11.66 15.38
N LEU A 76 -3.59 -10.78 14.80
CA LEU A 76 -3.28 -9.37 14.55
C LEU A 76 -4.04 -8.40 15.47
N ILE A 77 -5.15 -8.82 16.07
CA ILE A 77 -5.95 -7.94 16.94
C ILE A 77 -5.38 -7.89 18.36
N SER A 78 -5.05 -9.04 18.95
CA SER A 78 -4.52 -9.10 20.30
C SER A 78 -3.55 -10.26 20.50
N ILE A 79 -2.36 -9.96 21.03
CA ILE A 79 -1.38 -10.97 21.43
C ILE A 79 -1.21 -10.86 22.95
N GLY A 80 -1.51 -11.94 23.68
CA GLY A 80 -1.29 -12.00 25.13
C GLY A 80 -2.06 -10.95 25.95
N GLY A 81 -3.23 -10.50 25.48
CA GLY A 81 -4.03 -9.45 26.13
C GLY A 81 -3.69 -8.02 25.71
N PHE A 82 -2.65 -7.81 24.89
CA PHE A 82 -2.29 -6.51 24.34
C PHE A 82 -2.91 -6.29 22.96
N ARG A 83 -3.66 -5.19 22.77
CA ARG A 83 -4.24 -4.80 21.47
C ARG A 83 -3.18 -4.18 20.57
N LEU A 84 -2.86 -4.83 19.46
CA LEU A 84 -1.86 -4.35 18.50
C LEU A 84 -2.24 -3.03 17.84
N SER A 85 -3.53 -2.68 17.80
CA SER A 85 -4.00 -1.38 17.29
C SER A 85 -3.35 -0.18 18.00
N ARG A 86 -2.95 -0.34 19.27
CA ARG A 86 -2.22 0.71 20.00
C ARG A 86 -0.83 1.00 19.42
N LEU A 87 -0.25 0.07 18.66
CA LEU A 87 1.03 0.25 17.98
C LEU A 87 0.92 1.04 16.67
N ILE A 88 -0.29 1.25 16.14
CA ILE A 88 -0.47 1.99 14.88
C ILE A 88 0.10 3.40 14.98
N THR A 89 -0.25 4.14 16.04
CA THR A 89 0.23 5.51 16.27
C THR A 89 1.76 5.60 16.39
N PRO A 90 2.44 4.85 17.29
CA PRO A 90 3.91 4.93 17.40
C PRO A 90 4.64 4.42 16.15
N LEU A 91 4.11 3.41 15.44
CA LEU A 91 4.68 2.98 14.17
C LEU A 91 4.56 4.06 13.10
N LEU A 92 3.41 4.74 13.02
CA LEU A 92 3.22 5.87 12.10
C LEU A 92 4.16 7.03 12.45
N GLN A 93 4.33 7.35 13.74
CA GLN A 93 5.29 8.35 14.21
C GLN A 93 6.73 7.99 13.83
N LEU A 94 7.14 6.72 13.97
CA LEU A 94 8.46 6.25 13.56
C LEU A 94 8.65 6.39 12.05
N ILE A 95 7.64 6.04 11.26
CA ILE A 95 7.66 6.19 9.81
C ILE A 95 7.78 7.67 9.40
N MET A 96 7.01 8.57 10.03
CA MET A 96 7.08 10.01 9.78
C MET A 96 8.40 10.62 10.27
N PHE A 97 8.97 10.13 11.37
CA PHE A 97 10.29 10.54 11.85
C PHE A 97 11.39 10.10 10.87
N GLY A 98 11.33 8.86 10.38
CA GLY A 98 12.26 8.34 9.38
C GLY A 98 12.20 9.10 8.04
N MET A 99 11.03 9.66 7.70
CA MET A 99 10.89 10.60 6.58
C MET A 99 11.63 11.91 6.86
N GLY A 100 11.34 12.52 8.02
CA GLY A 100 11.89 13.82 8.39
C GLY A 100 13.40 13.81 8.52
N SER A 101 13.99 12.70 8.97
CA SER A 101 15.45 12.55 9.06
C SER A 101 16.16 12.41 7.72
N GLN A 102 15.45 12.05 6.65
CA GLN A 102 16.00 11.96 5.29
C GLN A 102 15.89 13.27 4.51
N MET A 103 15.03 14.20 4.92
CA MET A 103 14.89 15.51 4.27
C MET A 103 16.11 16.40 4.55
N SER A 104 16.67 16.97 3.49
CA SER A 104 17.81 17.89 3.56
C SER A 104 17.34 19.34 3.58
N PHE A 105 18.15 20.25 4.14
CA PHE A 105 17.95 21.69 4.00
C PHE A 105 17.85 22.16 2.54
N ASN A 106 18.46 21.42 1.61
CA ASN A 106 18.37 21.70 0.18
C ASN A 106 16.97 21.44 -0.39
N ASP A 107 16.21 20.50 0.17
CA ASP A 107 14.83 20.22 -0.25
C ASP A 107 13.91 21.40 0.12
N PHE A 108 14.11 21.96 1.33
CA PHE A 108 13.43 23.19 1.76
C PHE A 108 13.81 24.41 0.91
N ALA A 109 15.07 24.53 0.50
CA ALA A 109 15.49 25.58 -0.44
C ALA A 109 14.80 25.43 -1.81
N GLY A 110 14.51 24.21 -2.26
CA GLY A 110 13.75 23.93 -3.48
C GLY A 110 12.32 24.50 -3.42
N ILE A 111 11.65 24.35 -2.29
CA ILE A 111 10.30 24.90 -2.03
C ILE A 111 10.30 26.43 -2.19
N ILE A 112 11.29 27.11 -1.61
CA ILE A 112 11.42 28.57 -1.67
C ILE A 112 11.74 29.06 -3.08
N LYS A 113 12.49 28.26 -3.87
CA LYS A 113 12.83 28.59 -5.26
C LYS A 113 11.65 28.42 -6.23
N MET A 114 10.67 27.58 -5.92
CA MET A 114 9.51 27.29 -6.79
C MET A 114 8.15 27.43 -6.08
N PRO A 115 7.83 28.59 -5.47
CA PRO A 115 6.65 28.75 -4.61
C PRO A 115 5.34 28.59 -5.37
N LYS A 116 5.28 29.02 -6.64
CA LYS A 116 4.09 28.88 -7.49
C LYS A 116 3.72 27.40 -7.71
N GLY A 117 4.72 26.55 -7.96
CA GLY A 117 4.48 25.12 -8.19
C GLY A 117 3.97 24.41 -6.94
N VAL A 118 4.56 24.72 -5.79
CA VAL A 118 4.15 24.15 -4.50
C VAL A 118 2.73 24.58 -4.13
N ILE A 119 2.38 25.86 -4.26
CA ILE A 119 1.02 26.35 -3.97
C ILE A 119 -0.01 25.67 -4.85
N ILE A 120 0.25 25.56 -6.17
CA ILE A 120 -0.65 24.89 -7.09
C ILE A 120 -0.81 23.41 -6.71
N GLY A 121 0.29 22.72 -6.38
CA GLY A 121 0.27 21.32 -5.95
C GLY A 121 -0.56 21.11 -4.67
N VAL A 122 -0.35 21.96 -3.66
CA VAL A 122 -1.11 21.91 -2.39
C VAL A 122 -2.58 22.20 -2.62
N VAL A 123 -2.93 23.25 -3.36
CA VAL A 123 -4.31 23.59 -3.68
C VAL A 123 -4.98 22.47 -4.46
N ALA A 124 -4.30 21.91 -5.47
CA ALA A 124 -4.81 20.78 -6.25
C ALA A 124 -5.03 19.54 -5.36
N GLN A 125 -4.08 19.21 -4.48
CA GLN A 125 -4.19 18.06 -3.59
C GLN A 125 -5.38 18.19 -2.63
N PHE A 126 -5.53 19.33 -1.95
CA PHE A 126 -6.60 19.55 -0.98
C PHE A 126 -7.95 19.96 -1.60
N THR A 127 -7.99 20.18 -2.91
CA THR A 127 -9.25 20.43 -3.63
C THR A 127 -9.71 19.17 -4.35
N ILE A 128 -8.86 18.59 -5.20
CA ILE A 128 -9.23 17.47 -6.07
C ILE A 128 -9.48 16.20 -5.25
N MET A 129 -8.57 15.82 -4.34
CA MET A 129 -8.72 14.55 -3.60
C MET A 129 -9.97 14.53 -2.70
N PRO A 130 -10.26 15.59 -1.91
CA PRO A 130 -11.50 15.62 -1.11
C PRO A 130 -12.76 15.66 -1.97
N LEU A 131 -12.77 16.41 -3.08
CA LEU A 131 -13.93 16.47 -3.97
C LEU A 131 -14.20 15.12 -4.64
N VAL A 132 -13.15 14.42 -5.07
CA VAL A 132 -13.29 13.07 -5.63
C VAL A 132 -13.80 12.09 -4.57
N ALA A 133 -13.26 12.15 -3.34
CA ALA A 133 -13.70 11.30 -2.24
C ALA A 133 -15.19 11.53 -1.89
N LEU A 134 -15.61 12.80 -1.86
CA LEU A 134 -17.01 13.19 -1.66
C LEU A 134 -17.90 12.71 -2.82
N GLY A 135 -17.43 12.85 -4.07
CA GLY A 135 -18.14 12.36 -5.25
C GLY A 135 -18.37 10.85 -5.20
N ILE A 136 -17.33 10.08 -4.85
CA ILE A 136 -17.43 8.62 -4.68
C ILE A 136 -18.41 8.28 -3.55
N ALA A 137 -18.31 8.94 -2.40
CA ALA A 137 -19.20 8.69 -1.27
C ALA A 137 -20.68 8.90 -1.62
N ASN A 138 -20.98 9.95 -2.40
CA ASN A 138 -22.34 10.29 -2.81
C ASN A 138 -22.88 9.40 -3.95
N ILE A 139 -22.04 8.97 -4.89
CA ILE A 139 -22.49 8.14 -6.04
C ILE A 139 -22.87 6.72 -5.58
N PHE A 140 -22.11 6.16 -4.64
CA PHE A 140 -22.25 4.76 -4.22
C PHE A 140 -23.13 4.57 -2.97
N ASP A 141 -23.69 5.65 -2.42
CA ASP A 141 -24.59 5.67 -1.25
C ASP A 141 -24.07 4.80 -0.08
N PHE A 142 -22.80 5.02 0.29
CA PHE A 142 -22.17 4.24 1.35
C PHE A 142 -22.74 4.59 2.73
N PRO A 143 -22.77 3.63 3.68
CA PRO A 143 -23.02 3.91 5.09
C PRO A 143 -22.13 5.04 5.61
N ALA A 144 -22.65 5.85 6.53
CA ALA A 144 -22.01 7.07 7.01
C ALA A 144 -20.57 6.83 7.52
N GLU A 145 -20.32 5.68 8.14
CA GLU A 145 -19.01 5.29 8.66
C GLU A 145 -17.99 5.04 7.54
N ILE A 146 -18.42 4.41 6.44
CA ILE A 146 -17.56 4.12 5.28
C ILE A 146 -17.32 5.40 4.49
N ALA A 147 -18.37 6.21 4.28
CA ALA A 147 -18.27 7.50 3.63
C ALA A 147 -17.30 8.44 4.36
N ALA A 148 -17.40 8.52 5.69
CA ALA A 148 -16.48 9.29 6.52
C ALA A 148 -15.03 8.81 6.37
N GLY A 149 -14.81 7.48 6.32
CA GLY A 149 -13.48 6.90 6.08
C GLY A 149 -12.90 7.28 4.71
N ILE A 150 -13.71 7.22 3.64
CA ILE A 150 -13.31 7.59 2.28
C ILE A 150 -12.94 9.08 2.21
N ILE A 151 -13.78 9.96 2.77
CA ILE A 151 -13.52 11.40 2.80
C ILE A 151 -12.27 11.71 3.63
N LEU A 152 -12.09 11.06 4.78
CA LEU A 152 -10.90 11.22 5.61
C LEU A 152 -9.63 10.86 4.83
N ILE A 153 -9.62 9.76 4.08
CA ILE A 153 -8.49 9.38 3.23
C ILE A 153 -8.21 10.44 2.17
N GLY A 154 -9.25 11.02 1.55
CA GLY A 154 -9.11 12.09 0.56
C GLY A 154 -8.55 13.40 1.13
N CYS A 155 -8.74 13.66 2.42
CA CYS A 155 -8.28 14.87 3.10
C CYS A 155 -6.87 14.75 3.70
N VAL A 156 -6.30 13.55 3.78
CA VAL A 156 -4.96 13.35 4.35
C VAL A 156 -3.88 13.75 3.32
N PRO A 157 -2.79 14.42 3.73
CA PRO A 157 -1.69 14.77 2.83
C PRO A 157 -1.07 13.51 2.19
N SER A 158 -0.48 13.67 1.00
CA SER A 158 0.13 12.56 0.27
C SER A 158 1.23 11.88 1.10
N GLY A 159 1.21 10.55 1.17
CA GLY A 159 2.14 9.76 1.97
C GLY A 159 3.42 9.40 1.22
N LEU A 160 4.51 9.18 1.96
CA LEU A 160 5.85 8.68 1.59
C LEU A 160 6.03 7.90 0.27
N ALA A 161 5.08 7.02 -0.06
CA ALA A 161 5.13 6.24 -1.29
C ALA A 161 5.06 7.12 -2.55
N SER A 162 4.46 8.32 -2.48
CA SER A 162 4.36 9.26 -3.60
C SER A 162 5.74 9.72 -4.09
N ASN A 163 6.70 9.96 -3.18
CA ASN A 163 8.06 10.37 -3.56
C ASN A 163 8.81 9.24 -4.29
N VAL A 164 8.63 7.99 -3.83
CA VAL A 164 9.17 6.80 -4.52
C VAL A 164 8.51 6.61 -5.88
N MET A 165 7.19 6.74 -5.97
CA MET A 165 6.46 6.60 -7.23
C MET A 165 6.80 7.74 -8.20
N SER A 166 7.00 8.96 -7.72
CA SER A 166 7.45 10.11 -8.51
C SER A 166 8.86 9.90 -9.06
N PHE A 167 9.77 9.35 -8.25
CA PHE A 167 11.11 8.96 -8.71
C PHE A 167 11.03 7.88 -9.80
N LEU A 168 10.22 6.83 -9.61
CA LEU A 168 10.00 5.79 -10.61
C LEU A 168 9.36 6.32 -11.89
N ALA A 169 8.45 7.30 -11.78
CA ALA A 169 7.78 7.95 -12.89
C ALA A 169 8.65 9.01 -13.60
N ARG A 170 9.90 9.24 -13.16
CA ARG A 170 10.77 10.33 -13.63
C ARG A 170 10.12 11.71 -13.47
N ALA A 171 9.23 11.85 -12.50
CA ALA A 171 8.61 13.12 -12.14
C ALA A 171 9.61 13.97 -11.33
N ASN A 172 9.25 15.24 -11.10
CA ASN A 172 10.04 16.15 -10.30
C ASN A 172 9.96 15.75 -8.81
N VAL A 173 10.86 14.89 -8.37
CA VAL A 173 10.91 14.37 -6.98
C VAL A 173 11.00 15.48 -5.93
N PRO A 174 11.78 16.56 -6.13
CA PRO A 174 11.76 17.72 -5.23
C PRO A 174 10.41 18.45 -5.10
N LEU A 175 9.47 18.24 -6.02
CA LEU A 175 8.14 18.86 -6.02
C LEU A 175 7.06 17.93 -5.44
N ALA A 176 7.35 16.62 -5.33
CA ALA A 176 6.42 15.58 -4.89
C ALA A 176 6.43 15.42 -3.37
#